data_AF-A0A3A3GE39-F1
#
_entry.id   AF-A0A3A3GE39-F1
#
_cell.length_a   1.000
_cell.length_b   1.000
_cell.length_c   1.000
_cell.angle_alpha   90.00
_cell.angle_beta   90.00
_cell.angle_gamma   90.00
#
_symmetry.space_group_name_H-M   'P 1'
#
loop_
_entity.id
_entity.type
_entity.pdbx_description
1 polymer ?
#
loop_
_entity_poly.entity_id
_entity_poly.type
_entity_poly.pdbx_seq_one_letter_code
_entity_poly.pdbx_strand_id
1 'polypeptide(L)'
;MHWVYLFFAIVLEIAGTVSMKLSQGFTKLWPSVFMIVFYILAFSSLNLSLKQVPVSVAYAIWSGLGTAAIAVIGYLVFQESMTLLKGVSILLIILGVIGLNVGGQEKPSGNAVHEGSQSAVHSASAFDGDRARTAE
;
A
#
# COMPACT_ATOMS: atom_id res chain seq x y z
N MET A 1 0.74 18.05 -4.79
CA MET A 1 2.20 17.88 -4.93
C MET A 1 2.75 16.59 -4.29
N HIS A 2 1.97 15.80 -3.54
CA HIS A 2 2.41 14.56 -2.86
C HIS A 2 2.80 13.41 -3.80
N TRP A 3 2.13 13.30 -4.95
CA TRP A 3 2.48 12.32 -5.98
C TRP A 3 3.91 12.50 -6.52
N VAL A 4 4.44 13.72 -6.50
CA VAL A 4 5.83 14.00 -6.90
C VAL A 4 6.80 13.45 -5.86
N TYR A 5 6.52 13.60 -4.57
CA TYR A 5 7.32 12.98 -3.50
C TYR A 5 7.27 11.45 -3.54
N LEU A 6 6.11 10.87 -3.86
CA LEU A 6 5.97 9.43 -4.06
C LEU A 6 6.82 8.95 -5.24
N PHE A 7 6.73 9.64 -6.38
CA PHE A 7 7.54 9.32 -7.56
C PHE A 7 9.04 9.43 -7.26
N PHE A 8 9.45 10.51 -6.58
CA PHE A 8 10.84 10.73 -6.20
C PHE A 8 11.33 9.66 -5.22
N ALA A 9 10.49 9.24 -4.27
CA ALA A 9 10.79 8.13 -3.35
C ALA A 9 11.06 6.82 -4.11
N ILE A 10 10.25 6.50 -5.11
CA ILE A 10 10.40 5.29 -5.92
C ILE A 10 11.68 5.35 -6.75
N VAL A 11 12.01 6.49 -7.36
CA VAL A 11 13.26 6.66 -8.12
C VAL A 11 14.49 6.47 -7.21
N LEU A 12 14.46 7.06 -6.01
CA LEU A 12 15.52 6.92 -5.02
C LEU A 12 15.65 5.47 -4.54
N GLU A 13 14.54 4.79 -4.28
CA GLU A 13 14.53 3.39 -3.89
C GLU A 13 15.16 2.52 -4.98
N ILE A 14 14.73 2.68 -6.22
CA ILE A 14 15.27 1.94 -7.37
C ILE A 14 16.78 2.15 -7.47
N ALA A 15 17.28 3.39 -7.35
CA ALA A 15 18.70 3.69 -7.35
C ALA A 15 19.44 3.00 -6.18
N GLY A 16 18.82 2.94 -5.00
CA GLY A 16 19.31 2.22 -3.84
C GLY A 16 19.39 0.71 -4.08
N THR A 17 18.34 0.09 -4.63
CA THR A 17 18.30 -1.35 -4.94
C THR A 17 19.33 -1.72 -6.01
N VAL A 18 19.51 -0.89 -7.03
CA VAL A 18 20.55 -1.09 -8.05
C VAL A 18 21.93 -1.01 -7.43
N SER A 19 22.18 -0.01 -6.57
CA SER A 19 23.45 0.13 -5.84
C SER A 19 23.70 -1.05 -4.90
N MET A 20 22.67 -1.61 -4.26
CA MET A 20 22.77 -2.81 -3.44
C MET A 20 23.33 -3.98 -4.25
N LYS A 21 22.79 -4.20 -5.45
CA LYS A 21 23.19 -5.29 -6.33
C LYS A 21 24.58 -5.04 -6.94
N LEU A 22 24.96 -3.77 -7.15
CA LEU A 22 26.31 -3.35 -7.54
C LEU A 22 27.35 -3.47 -6.41
N SER A 23 26.93 -3.45 -5.14
CA SER A 23 27.83 -3.56 -3.99
C SER A 23 28.46 -4.95 -3.83
N GLN A 24 28.06 -5.94 -4.63
CA GLN A 24 28.46 -7.35 -4.55
C GLN A 24 28.28 -7.96 -3.14
N GLY A 25 27.25 -7.53 -2.41
CA GLY A 25 27.03 -7.98 -1.03
C GLY A 25 27.91 -7.25 -0.02
N PHE A 26 27.99 -5.92 -0.13
CA PHE A 26 28.74 -5.01 0.76
C PHE A 26 30.27 -5.02 0.61
N THR A 27 30.81 -5.64 -0.44
CA THR A 27 32.27 -5.68 -0.68
C THR A 27 32.83 -4.32 -1.06
N LYS A 28 32.03 -3.42 -1.65
CA LYS A 28 32.41 -2.03 -1.93
C LYS A 28 31.73 -1.04 -1.00
N LEU A 29 32.53 -0.34 -0.19
CA LEU A 29 32.09 0.67 0.78
C LEU A 29 31.30 1.83 0.15
N TRP A 30 31.74 2.34 -1.00
CA TRP A 30 31.11 3.48 -1.68
C TRP A 30 29.65 3.21 -2.10
N PRO A 31 29.35 2.14 -2.86
CA PRO A 31 27.97 1.74 -3.19
C PRO A 31 27.11 1.44 -1.96
N SER A 32 27.67 0.86 -0.90
CA SER A 32 26.92 0.55 0.33
C SER A 32 26.48 1.81 1.08
N VAL A 33 27.33 2.83 1.16
CA VAL A 33 26.95 4.11 1.78
C VAL A 33 25.87 4.81 0.97
N PHE A 34 26.02 4.87 -0.37
CA PHE A 34 25.00 5.43 -1.24
C PHE A 34 23.66 4.70 -1.13
N MET A 35 23.68 3.37 -1.06
CA MET A 35 22.47 2.57 -0.88
C MET A 35 21.71 2.95 0.40
N ILE A 36 22.39 3.07 1.53
CA ILE A 36 21.77 3.47 2.81
C ILE A 36 21.19 4.89 2.72
N VAL A 37 21.95 5.83 2.16
CA VAL A 37 21.51 7.22 2.02
C VAL A 37 20.27 7.32 1.15
N PHE A 38 20.26 6.64 -0.01
CA PHE A 38 19.10 6.63 -0.90
C PHE A 38 17.88 5.95 -0.26
N TYR A 39 18.07 4.86 0.49
CA TYR A 39 16.96 4.22 1.21
C TYR A 39 16.34 5.13 2.26
N ILE A 40 17.16 5.84 3.04
CA ILE A 40 16.68 6.78 4.07
C ILE A 40 15.90 7.94 3.43
N LEU A 41 16.42 8.48 2.32
CA LEU A 41 15.77 9.56 1.56
C LEU A 41 14.45 9.09 0.93
N ALA A 42 14.43 7.88 0.35
CA ALA A 42 13.24 7.27 -0.23
C ALA A 42 12.16 7.07 0.84
N PHE A 43 12.53 6.46 1.97
CA PHE A 43 11.61 6.20 3.07
C PHE A 43 11.08 7.49 3.70
N SER A 44 11.92 8.52 3.83
CA SER A 44 11.51 9.83 4.33
C SER A 44 10.51 10.52 3.39
N SER A 45 10.73 10.45 2.08
CA SER A 45 9.79 10.98 1.07
C SER A 45 8.49 10.19 1.02
N LEU A 46 8.55 8.86 1.19
CA LEU A 46 7.37 8.01 1.31
C LEU A 46 6.53 8.39 2.53
N ASN A 47 7.17 8.53 3.70
CA ASN A 47 6.50 8.94 4.94
C ASN A 47 5.78 10.29 4.78
N LEU A 48 6.40 11.24 4.08
CA LEU A 48 5.76 12.53 3.79
C LEU A 48 4.53 12.38 2.86
N SER A 49 4.56 11.45 1.90
CA SER A 49 3.41 11.15 1.03
C SER A 49 2.27 10.46 1.80
N LEU A 50 2.58 9.64 2.80
CA LEU A 50 1.59 8.94 3.62
C LEU A 50 0.73 9.88 4.49
N LYS A 51 1.19 11.12 4.73
CA LYS A 51 0.39 12.12 5.46
C LYS A 51 -0.89 12.56 4.72
N GLN A 52 -0.97 12.35 3.40
CA GLN A 52 -2.11 12.83 2.60
C GLN A 52 -2.76 11.75 1.73
N VAL A 53 -2.13 10.59 1.56
CA VAL A 53 -2.65 9.46 0.76
C VAL A 53 -2.93 8.29 1.69
N PRO A 54 -4.04 7.54 1.51
CA PRO A 54 -4.28 6.31 2.25
C PRO A 54 -3.09 5.37 2.17
N VAL A 55 -2.67 4.84 3.32
CA VAL A 55 -1.48 3.99 3.45
C VAL A 55 -1.57 2.80 2.48
N SER A 56 -2.76 2.20 2.32
CA SER A 56 -3.02 1.10 1.39
C SER A 56 -2.68 1.45 -0.06
N VAL A 57 -3.12 2.61 -0.55
CA VAL A 57 -2.89 3.06 -1.93
C VAL A 57 -1.42 3.41 -2.16
N ALA A 58 -0.81 4.12 -1.21
CA ALA A 58 0.59 4.51 -1.30
C ALA A 58 1.52 3.28 -1.32
N TYR A 59 1.32 2.31 -0.43
CA TYR A 59 2.10 1.07 -0.42
C TYR A 59 1.85 0.19 -1.66
N ALA A 60 0.62 0.15 -2.18
CA ALA A 60 0.31 -0.59 -3.39
C ALA A 60 1.08 -0.04 -4.60
N ILE A 61 1.09 1.29 -4.79
CA ILE A 61 1.82 1.93 -5.89
C ILE A 61 3.33 1.79 -5.68
N TRP A 62 3.81 2.04 -4.47
CA TRP A 62 5.23 1.95 -4.12
C TRP A 62 5.78 0.53 -4.40
N SER A 63 5.14 -0.49 -3.84
CA SER A 63 5.53 -1.90 -4.05
C SER A 63 5.38 -2.34 -5.51
N GLY A 64 4.29 -1.96 -6.18
CA GLY A 64 4.02 -2.33 -7.56
C GLY A 64 4.99 -1.72 -8.56
N LEU A 65 5.16 -0.40 -8.51
CA LEU A 65 6.03 0.34 -9.42
C LEU A 65 7.51 0.05 -9.13
N GLY A 66 7.88 -0.04 -7.85
CA GLY A 66 9.24 -0.43 -7.43
C GLY A 66 9.59 -1.81 -7.97
N THR A 67 8.74 -2.82 -7.76
CA THR A 67 8.98 -4.18 -8.25
C THR A 67 9.07 -4.25 -9.77
N ALA A 68 8.15 -3.60 -10.49
CA ALA A 68 8.16 -3.58 -11.95
C ALA A 68 9.44 -2.92 -12.49
N ALA A 69 9.84 -1.77 -11.94
CA ALA A 69 11.04 -1.06 -12.36
C ALA A 69 12.32 -1.85 -12.03
N ILE A 70 12.43 -2.40 -10.83
CA ILE A 70 13.58 -3.25 -10.43
C ILE A 70 13.68 -4.47 -11.34
N ALA A 71 12.56 -5.08 -11.72
CA ALA A 71 12.56 -6.22 -12.64
C ALA A 71 13.04 -5.84 -14.05
N VAL A 72 12.56 -4.71 -14.59
CA VAL A 72 13.03 -4.18 -15.89
C VAL A 72 14.52 -3.83 -15.83
N ILE A 73 14.97 -3.19 -14.76
CA ILE A 73 16.39 -2.86 -14.58
C ILE A 73 17.23 -4.11 -14.37
N GLY A 74 16.71 -5.12 -13.67
CA GLY A 74 17.32 -6.44 -13.55
C GLY A 74 17.60 -7.08 -14.90
N TYR A 75 16.64 -6.98 -15.82
CA TYR A 75 16.83 -7.44 -17.19
C TYR A 75 17.85 -6.60 -17.97
N LEU A 76 17.69 -5.27 -17.97
CA LEU A 76 18.52 -4.38 -18.80
C LEU A 76 19.98 -4.28 -18.32
N VAL A 77 20.18 -4.10 -17.01
CA VAL A 77 21.48 -3.80 -16.41
C VAL A 77 22.22 -5.08 -16.00
N PHE A 78 21.52 -6.08 -15.47
CA PHE A 78 22.14 -7.31 -14.99
C PHE A 78 22.09 -8.46 -16.01
N GLN A 79 21.47 -8.24 -17.18
CA GLN A 79 21.31 -9.26 -18.23
C GLN A 79 20.78 -10.58 -17.68
N GLU A 80 19.95 -10.53 -16.62
CA GLU A 80 19.36 -11.73 -16.06
C GLU A 80 18.44 -12.37 -17.10
N SER A 81 18.54 -13.69 -17.29
CA SER A 81 17.68 -14.44 -18.19
C SER A 81 16.22 -14.15 -17.88
N MET A 82 15.55 -13.46 -18.81
CA MET A 82 14.14 -13.13 -18.70
C MET A 82 13.33 -14.31 -19.21
N THR A 83 13.13 -15.29 -18.32
CA THR A 83 12.24 -16.41 -18.61
C THR A 83 10.82 -15.88 -18.81
N LEU A 84 10.06 -16.47 -19.74
CA LEU A 84 8.63 -16.15 -19.94
C LEU A 84 7.84 -16.12 -18.61
N LEU A 85 8.21 -17.00 -17.67
CA LEU A 85 7.64 -17.07 -16.33
C LEU A 85 7.84 -15.77 -15.52
N LYS A 86 9.04 -15.15 -15.55
CA LYS A 86 9.30 -13.86 -14.89
C LYS A 86 8.43 -12.75 -15.50
N GLY A 87 8.29 -12.73 -16.81
CA GLY A 87 7.45 -11.76 -17.51
C GLY A 87 5.97 -11.87 -17.09
N VAL A 88 5.43 -13.09 -17.07
CA VAL A 88 4.06 -13.36 -16.60
C VAL A 88 3.88 -12.97 -15.13
N SER A 89 4.85 -13.27 -14.26
CA SER A 89 4.79 -12.89 -12.85
C SER A 89 4.74 -11.37 -12.66
N ILE A 90 5.56 -10.60 -13.40
CA ILE A 90 5.53 -9.13 -13.34
C ILE A 90 4.16 -8.61 -13.79
N LEU A 91 3.60 -9.19 -14.85
CA LEU A 91 2.28 -8.81 -15.35
C LEU A 91 1.18 -9.08 -14.30
N LEU A 92 1.27 -10.21 -13.58
CA LEU A 92 0.37 -10.54 -12.48
C LEU A 92 0.49 -9.56 -11.31
N ILE A 93 1.71 -9.15 -10.96
CA ILE A 93 1.96 -8.15 -9.91
C ILE A 93 1.32 -6.81 -10.28
N ILE A 94 1.52 -6.36 -11.53
CA ILE A 94 0.93 -5.12 -12.03
C ILE A 94 -0.61 -5.21 -11.98
N LEU A 95 -1.20 -6.33 -12.41
CA LEU A 95 -2.64 -6.55 -12.32
C LEU A 95 -3.15 -6.57 -10.88
N GLY A 96 -2.42 -7.17 -9.95
CA GLY A 96 -2.76 -7.17 -8.53
C GLY A 96 -2.74 -5.76 -7.91
N VAL A 97 -1.75 -4.94 -8.30
CA VAL A 97 -1.64 -3.53 -7.87
C VAL A 97 -2.79 -2.70 -8.41
N ILE A 98 -3.15 -2.88 -9.68
CA ILE A 98 -4.31 -2.22 -10.29
C ILE A 98 -5.60 -2.67 -9.59
N GLY A 99 -5.76 -3.97 -9.33
CA GLY A 99 -6.89 -4.53 -8.60
C GLY A 99 -7.03 -3.96 -7.19
N LEU A 100 -5.92 -3.76 -6.47
CA LEU A 100 -5.91 -3.09 -5.16
C LEU A 100 -6.20 -1.59 -5.25
N ASN A 101 -5.74 -0.92 -6.31
CA ASN A 101 -6.01 0.50 -6.54
C ASN A 101 -7.52 0.74 -6.82
N VAL A 102 -8.14 -0.16 -7.58
CA VAL A 102 -9.57 -0.10 -7.93
C VAL A 102 -10.45 -0.63 -6.80
N GLY A 103 -10.08 -1.74 -6.17
CA GLY A 103 -10.81 -2.38 -5.07
C GLY A 103 -10.63 -1.68 -3.72
N GLY A 104 -9.58 -0.87 -3.55
CA GLY A 104 -9.41 0.03 -2.41
C GLY A 104 -10.41 1.20 -2.41
N GLN A 105 -11.23 1.34 -3.47
CA GLN A 105 -12.51 2.02 -3.39
C GLN A 105 -13.50 1.07 -2.70
N GLU A 106 -13.34 0.84 -1.39
CA GLU A 106 -14.50 0.43 -0.61
C GLU A 106 -15.54 1.55 -0.79
N LYS A 107 -16.62 1.26 -1.53
CA LYS A 107 -17.88 1.93 -1.27
C LYS A 107 -18.10 1.79 0.24
N PRO A 108 -18.30 2.86 1.00
CA PRO A 108 -18.86 2.73 2.33
C PRO A 108 -20.29 2.21 2.16
N SER A 109 -20.45 0.89 2.12
CA SER A 109 -21.70 0.24 2.47
C SER A 109 -21.58 0.05 3.99
N GLY A 110 -21.85 1.06 4.81
CA GLY A 110 -23.17 1.68 4.86
C GLY A 110 -24.11 0.69 5.54
N ASN A 111 -24.16 0.74 6.88
CA ASN A 111 -25.12 0.15 7.80
C ASN A 111 -25.26 -1.39 7.86
N ALA A 112 -24.57 -2.00 8.82
CA ALA A 112 -25.00 -3.30 9.37
C ALA A 112 -24.85 -3.40 10.91
N VAL A 113 -24.69 -2.28 11.64
CA VAL A 113 -24.46 -2.33 13.10
C VAL A 113 -25.37 -1.40 13.92
N HIS A 114 -26.13 -0.46 13.32
CA HIS A 114 -26.98 0.46 14.10
C HIS A 114 -28.46 0.09 14.23
N GLU A 115 -29.00 -0.86 13.46
CA GLU A 115 -30.43 -1.22 13.56
C GLU A 115 -30.76 -2.24 14.67
N GLY A 116 -29.78 -3.04 15.13
CA GLY A 116 -30.01 -4.04 16.18
C GLY A 116 -30.21 -3.47 17.58
N SER A 117 -29.69 -2.26 17.85
CA SER A 117 -29.74 -1.66 19.19
C SER A 117 -30.93 -0.71 19.38
N GLN A 118 -31.36 0.01 18.34
CA GLN A 118 -32.53 0.92 18.45
C GLN A 118 -33.87 0.19 18.50
N SER A 119 -34.00 -0.95 17.81
CA SER A 119 -35.25 -1.73 17.82
C SER A 119 -35.50 -2.39 19.20
N ALA A 120 -34.44 -2.81 19.91
CA ALA A 120 -34.52 -3.35 21.26
C ALA A 120 -34.88 -2.28 22.31
N VAL A 121 -34.40 -1.04 22.16
CA VAL A 121 -34.72 0.06 23.08
C VAL A 121 -36.16 0.56 22.88
N HIS A 122 -36.65 0.61 21.63
CA HIS A 122 -38.03 1.01 21.36
C HIS A 122 -39.05 -0.03 21.88
N SER A 123 -38.77 -1.33 21.70
CA SER A 123 -39.62 -2.41 22.22
C SER A 123 -39.56 -2.56 23.75
N ALA A 124 -38.43 -2.24 24.39
CA ALA A 124 -38.36 -2.17 25.85
C ALA A 124 -39.19 -1.00 26.44
N SER A 125 -39.16 0.18 25.79
CA SER A 125 -39.94 1.34 26.24
C SER A 125 -41.46 1.18 26.04
N ALA A 126 -41.89 0.40 25.05
CA ALA A 126 -43.30 0.11 24.81
C ALA A 126 -43.87 -0.91 25.82
N PHE A 127 -43.05 -1.83 26.32
CA PHE A 127 -43.48 -2.82 27.32
C PHE A 127 -43.63 -2.23 28.73
N ASP A 128 -42.82 -1.24 29.09
CA ASP A 128 -42.88 -0.58 30.40
C ASP A 128 -44.12 0.33 30.56
N GLY A 129 -44.52 1.02 29.48
CA GLY A 129 -45.67 1.92 29.48
C GLY A 129 -47.03 1.23 29.66
N ASP A 130 -47.16 -0.04 29.28
CA ASP A 130 -48.42 -0.79 29.39
C ASP A 130 -48.63 -1.36 30.80
N ARG A 131 -47.55 -1.67 31.52
CA ARG A 131 -47.61 -2.13 32.93
C ARG A 131 -48.06 -1.05 33.90
N ALA A 132 -47.77 0.22 33.59
CA ALA A 132 -48.16 1.35 34.43
C ALA A 132 -49.67 1.67 34.33
N ARG A 133 -50.37 1.21 33.29
CA ARG A 133 -51.82 1.47 33.10
C ARG A 133 -52.73 0.37 33.64
N THR A 134 -52.21 -0.81 33.96
CA THR A 134 -53.02 -1.95 34.45
C THR A 134 -53.05 -2.07 35.98
N ALA A 135 -52.50 -1.08 36.70
CA ALA A 135 -52.39 -1.09 38.17
C ALA A 135 -53.26 -0.01 38.86
N GLU A 136 -54.16 0.65 38.13
CA GLU A 136 -55.21 1.53 38.67
C GLU A 136 -56.60 0.90 38.51
#